data_AF-A0ABD3HF10-F1
#
_entry.id   AF-A0ABD3HF10-F1
#
_cell.length_a   1.000
_cell.length_b   1.000
_cell.length_c   1.000
_cell.angle_alpha   90.00
_cell.angle_beta   90.00
_cell.angle_gamma   90.00
#
_symmetry.space_group_name_H-M   'P 1'
#
loop_
_entity.id
_entity.type
_entity.pdbx_description
1 polymer ?
#
loop_
_entity_poly.entity_id
_entity_poly.type
_entity_poly.pdbx_seq_one_letter_code
_entity_poly.pdbx_strand_id
1 'polypeptide(L)'
;MARKKIREYNSKRLLKEHLKRLAGIDLDIKSAQVIEKTAFAALADKETWLNSTRLVVKPDMLFGKRGKSGLVALNLDLSSAEAFVKERLGKVDEMQGCQGPITTFIIEPSIPHDDEYYLSLVSDRLSTVVSFSECGGIEIEENWDKVKTVVVPTGKTLDSELAAPLIATLPLGNPPRFRALSLGRTMSWWESVAPLAIIGAMLCVAGNSQDLFNKLTTGKPKHPGADEWDKAMEKRDARVLEEYNKSS
;
A
#
# COMPACT_ATOMS: atom_id res chain seq x y z
N MET A 1 9.95 -3.51 17.95
CA MET A 1 9.38 -4.72 17.31
C MET A 1 10.09 -4.97 15.99
N ALA A 2 10.33 -6.24 15.65
CA ALA A 2 10.91 -6.60 14.36
C ALA A 2 9.90 -6.29 13.23
N ARG A 3 10.38 -5.65 12.14
CA ARG A 3 9.59 -5.40 10.94
C ARG A 3 9.75 -6.61 10.02
N LYS A 4 8.64 -7.29 9.70
CA LYS A 4 8.63 -8.40 8.73
C LYS A 4 8.07 -7.91 7.41
N LYS A 5 8.81 -8.15 6.32
CA LYS A 5 8.32 -7.89 4.96
C LYS A 5 7.20 -8.89 4.62
N ILE A 6 6.20 -8.43 3.89
CA ILE A 6 5.14 -9.25 3.34
C ILE A 6 5.13 -9.14 1.81
N ARG A 7 4.69 -10.21 1.15
CA ARG A 7 4.65 -10.32 -0.32
C ARG A 7 3.66 -9.33 -0.91
N GLU A 8 3.91 -8.90 -2.14
CA GLU A 8 3.12 -7.89 -2.84
C GLU A 8 1.65 -8.31 -2.96
N TYR A 9 1.38 -9.59 -3.28
CA TYR A 9 0.03 -10.14 -3.30
C TYR A 9 -0.71 -9.96 -1.97
N ASN A 10 -0.03 -10.25 -0.84
CA ASN A 10 -0.62 -10.12 0.48
C ASN A 10 -0.85 -8.66 0.85
N SER A 11 0.11 -7.78 0.55
CA SER A 11 -0.02 -6.33 0.79
C SER A 11 -1.20 -5.74 0.05
N LYS A 12 -1.36 -6.08 -1.24
CA LYS A 12 -2.46 -5.61 -2.09
C LYS A 12 -3.83 -6.06 -1.58
N ARG A 13 -3.94 -7.33 -1.17
CA ARG A 13 -5.17 -7.87 -0.57
C ARG A 13 -5.52 -7.15 0.73
N LEU A 14 -4.55 -6.98 1.63
CA LEU A 14 -4.75 -6.28 2.91
C LEU A 14 -5.14 -4.82 2.69
N LEU A 15 -4.50 -4.13 1.74
CA LEU A 15 -4.81 -2.75 1.40
C LEU A 15 -6.26 -2.62 0.91
N LYS A 16 -6.67 -3.44 -0.06
CA LYS A 16 -8.04 -3.47 -0.59
C LYS A 16 -9.07 -3.76 0.51
N GLU A 17 -8.83 -4.80 1.30
CA GLU A 17 -9.74 -5.24 2.37
C GLU A 17 -9.90 -4.17 3.46
N HIS A 18 -8.79 -3.61 3.93
CA HIS A 18 -8.82 -2.65 5.01
C HIS A 18 -9.29 -1.27 4.57
N LEU A 19 -8.98 -0.81 3.35
CA LEU A 19 -9.52 0.45 2.84
C LEU A 19 -11.04 0.37 2.73
N LYS A 20 -11.57 -0.73 2.21
CA LYS A 20 -13.03 -0.93 2.16
C LYS A 20 -13.64 -0.97 3.56
N ARG A 21 -13.04 -1.72 4.49
CA ARG A 21 -13.56 -1.87 5.86
C ARG A 21 -13.50 -0.58 6.68
N LEU A 22 -12.38 0.14 6.62
CA LEU A 22 -12.13 1.29 7.49
C LEU A 22 -12.67 2.59 6.89
N ALA A 23 -13.04 2.58 5.61
CA ALA A 23 -13.38 3.81 4.91
C ALA A 23 -14.46 3.74 3.84
N GLY A 24 -14.93 2.54 3.51
CA GLY A 24 -15.81 2.35 2.37
C GLY A 24 -15.16 2.60 1.01
N ILE A 25 -13.83 2.76 0.91
CA ILE A 25 -13.15 2.90 -0.38
C ILE A 25 -12.94 1.50 -0.98
N ASP A 26 -13.64 1.24 -2.09
CA ASP A 26 -13.38 0.06 -2.90
C ASP A 26 -12.22 0.33 -3.86
N LEU A 27 -11.18 -0.50 -3.79
CA LEU A 27 -10.09 -0.48 -4.76
C LEU A 27 -10.26 -1.64 -5.71
N ASP A 28 -10.31 -1.35 -7.02
CA ASP A 28 -10.29 -2.37 -8.08
C ASP A 28 -8.88 -2.96 -8.29
N ILE A 29 -8.24 -3.38 -7.19
CA ILE A 29 -7.00 -4.15 -7.24
C ILE A 29 -7.37 -5.60 -7.53
N LYS A 30 -6.81 -6.12 -8.63
CA LYS A 30 -6.90 -7.50 -9.09
C LYS A 30 -5.50 -8.08 -9.11
N SER A 31 -5.30 -9.17 -8.38
CA SER A 31 -4.02 -9.85 -8.29
C SER A 31 -4.23 -11.33 -8.06
N ALA A 32 -3.55 -12.16 -8.83
CA ALA A 32 -3.55 -13.61 -8.69
C ALA A 32 -2.13 -14.10 -8.37
N GLN A 33 -1.99 -15.01 -7.41
CA GLN A 33 -0.70 -15.60 -7.06
C GLN A 33 -0.52 -16.97 -7.72
N VAL A 34 0.65 -17.21 -8.29
CA VAL A 34 1.01 -18.47 -8.93
C VAL A 34 2.23 -19.08 -8.23
N ILE A 35 2.11 -20.36 -7.91
CA ILE A 35 3.15 -21.23 -7.33
C ILE A 35 3.17 -22.55 -8.10
N GLU A 36 4.10 -23.44 -7.78
CA GLU A 36 4.28 -24.74 -8.47
C GLU A 36 2.99 -25.57 -8.60
N LYS A 37 2.16 -25.58 -7.55
CA LYS A 37 0.89 -26.33 -7.53
C LYS A 37 -0.30 -25.61 -8.16
N THR A 38 -0.12 -24.40 -8.70
CA THR A 38 -1.22 -23.61 -9.26
C THR A 38 -1.63 -24.17 -10.63
N ALA A 39 -2.87 -24.63 -10.75
CA ALA A 39 -3.47 -24.98 -12.03
C ALA A 39 -4.06 -23.72 -12.69
N PHE A 40 -3.54 -23.32 -13.86
CA PHE A 40 -3.95 -22.10 -14.56
C PHE A 40 -5.42 -22.10 -14.97
N ALA A 41 -5.96 -23.24 -15.42
CA ALA A 41 -7.38 -23.36 -15.75
C ALA A 41 -8.28 -23.03 -14.55
N ALA A 42 -8.03 -23.67 -13.39
CA ALA A 42 -8.78 -23.41 -12.17
C ALA A 42 -8.58 -21.97 -11.65
N LEU A 43 -7.38 -21.41 -11.85
CA LEU A 43 -7.10 -20.01 -11.49
C LEU A 43 -7.93 -19.06 -12.38
N ALA A 44 -8.02 -19.32 -13.68
CA ALA A 44 -8.78 -18.52 -14.63
C ALA A 44 -10.29 -18.62 -14.41
N ASP A 45 -10.80 -19.77 -13.97
CA ASP A 45 -12.20 -19.94 -13.56
C ASP A 45 -12.53 -19.11 -12.32
N LYS A 46 -11.60 -19.08 -11.35
CA LYS A 46 -11.74 -18.29 -10.13
C LYS A 46 -11.61 -16.78 -10.39
N GLU A 47 -10.62 -16.41 -11.19
CA GLU A 47 -10.23 -15.03 -11.48
C GLU A 47 -10.53 -14.73 -12.94
N THR A 48 -11.81 -14.64 -13.29
CA THR A 48 -12.31 -14.56 -14.68
C THR A 48 -11.71 -13.42 -15.49
N TRP A 49 -11.24 -12.35 -14.84
CA TRP A 49 -10.56 -11.22 -15.47
C TRP A 49 -9.28 -11.64 -16.21
N LEU A 50 -8.62 -12.73 -15.80
CA LEU A 50 -7.42 -13.27 -16.44
C LEU A 50 -7.61 -13.57 -17.93
N ASN A 51 -8.83 -13.93 -18.35
CA ASN A 51 -9.16 -14.22 -19.74
C ASN A 51 -9.58 -12.99 -20.55
N SER A 52 -9.89 -11.88 -19.89
CA SER A 52 -10.53 -10.70 -20.50
C SER A 52 -9.64 -9.48 -20.61
N THR A 53 -8.48 -9.49 -19.92
CA THR A 53 -7.57 -8.35 -19.86
C THR A 53 -6.16 -8.75 -20.25
N ARG A 54 -5.39 -7.79 -20.76
CA ARG A 54 -3.93 -7.96 -20.88
C ARG A 54 -3.30 -8.03 -19.50
N LEU A 55 -2.21 -8.78 -19.37
CA LEU A 55 -1.64 -9.18 -18.10
C LEU A 55 -0.20 -8.69 -17.95
N VAL A 56 0.18 -8.44 -16.70
CA VAL A 56 1.55 -8.28 -16.24
C VAL A 56 1.88 -9.44 -15.34
N VAL A 57 3.06 -10.04 -15.54
CA VAL A 57 3.56 -11.16 -14.74
C VAL A 57 4.93 -10.80 -14.19
N LYS A 58 5.13 -10.99 -12.89
CA LYS A 58 6.41 -10.73 -12.21
C LYS A 58 6.60 -11.63 -10.99
N PRO A 59 7.84 -11.96 -10.60
CA PRO A 59 8.10 -12.64 -9.34
C PRO A 59 7.63 -11.84 -8.11
N ASP A 60 7.13 -12.56 -7.11
CA ASP A 60 6.68 -12.02 -5.82
C ASP A 60 7.45 -12.67 -4.66
N MET A 61 8.74 -12.35 -4.57
CA MET A 61 9.67 -12.94 -3.60
C MET A 61 10.51 -11.90 -2.84
N LEU A 62 9.94 -10.72 -2.60
CA LEU A 62 10.50 -9.69 -1.69
C LEU A 62 11.84 -9.07 -2.12
N PHE A 63 12.18 -9.14 -3.41
CA PHE A 63 13.34 -8.45 -3.98
C PHE A 63 12.89 -7.31 -4.91
N GLY A 64 13.72 -6.26 -4.99
CA GLY A 64 13.47 -5.07 -5.81
C GLY A 64 13.99 -5.22 -7.23
N LYS A 65 13.88 -4.14 -8.03
CA LYS A 65 14.51 -4.01 -9.37
C LYS A 65 14.11 -5.04 -10.42
N ARG A 66 12.98 -5.73 -10.25
CA ARG A 66 12.43 -6.74 -11.17
C ARG A 66 12.35 -6.28 -12.62
N GLY A 67 11.94 -5.03 -12.86
CA GLY A 67 11.87 -4.45 -14.21
C GLY A 67 13.24 -4.34 -14.87
N LYS A 68 14.23 -3.80 -14.15
CA LYS A 68 15.62 -3.69 -14.62
C LYS A 68 16.30 -5.05 -14.79
N SER A 69 15.84 -6.08 -14.08
CA SER A 69 16.32 -7.47 -14.21
C SER A 69 15.61 -8.29 -15.30
N GLY A 70 14.71 -7.71 -16.09
CA GLY A 70 13.98 -8.46 -17.15
C GLY A 70 13.00 -9.51 -16.61
N LEU A 71 12.63 -9.42 -15.32
CA LEU A 71 11.74 -10.35 -14.64
C LEU A 71 10.28 -9.88 -14.63
N VAL A 72 9.96 -8.85 -15.41
CA VAL A 72 8.60 -8.34 -15.57
C VAL A 72 8.22 -8.51 -17.03
N ALA A 73 7.19 -9.31 -17.29
CA ALA A 73 6.57 -9.39 -18.60
C ALA A 73 5.28 -8.57 -18.61
N LEU A 74 5.12 -7.74 -19.65
CA LEU A 74 4.02 -6.81 -19.81
C LEU A 74 3.14 -7.21 -20.99
N ASN A 75 1.88 -6.77 -20.96
CA ASN A 75 0.95 -6.89 -22.07
C ASN A 75 0.73 -8.33 -22.60
N LEU A 76 0.71 -9.33 -21.72
CA LEU A 76 0.52 -10.73 -22.07
C LEU A 76 -0.97 -11.11 -22.14
N ASP A 77 -1.31 -12.17 -22.89
CA ASP A 77 -2.53 -12.95 -22.63
C ASP A 77 -2.25 -14.07 -21.61
N LEU A 78 -3.29 -14.79 -21.18
CA LEU A 78 -3.16 -15.85 -20.18
C LEU A 78 -2.22 -16.98 -20.62
N SER A 79 -2.26 -17.38 -21.90
CA SER A 79 -1.40 -18.45 -22.42
C SER A 79 0.07 -18.05 -22.39
N SER A 80 0.37 -16.81 -22.78
CA SER A 80 1.72 -16.26 -22.76
C SER A 80 2.20 -16.03 -21.33
N ALA A 81 1.31 -15.63 -20.42
CA ALA A 81 1.59 -15.53 -18.99
C ALA A 81 1.95 -16.89 -18.39
N GLU A 82 1.20 -17.94 -18.71
CA GLU A 82 1.48 -19.30 -18.28
C GLU A 82 2.84 -19.79 -18.80
N ALA A 83 3.14 -19.57 -20.08
CA ALA A 83 4.42 -19.92 -20.66
C ALA A 83 5.58 -19.19 -19.96
N PHE A 84 5.45 -17.89 -19.73
CA PHE A 84 6.45 -17.07 -19.03
C PHE A 84 6.74 -17.59 -17.62
N VAL A 85 5.71 -17.98 -16.87
CA VAL A 85 5.85 -18.55 -15.53
C VAL A 85 6.52 -19.93 -15.60
N LYS A 86 6.03 -20.85 -16.44
CA LYS A 86 6.59 -22.21 -16.56
C LYS A 86 8.05 -22.21 -16.96
N GLU A 87 8.46 -21.26 -17.79
CA GLU A 87 9.85 -21.11 -18.19
C GLU A 87 10.77 -20.74 -17.01
N ARG A 88 10.27 -20.05 -15.97
CA ARG A 88 11.10 -19.49 -14.90
C ARG A 88 10.89 -20.14 -13.53
N LEU A 89 9.73 -20.73 -13.30
CA LEU A 89 9.39 -21.37 -12.02
C LEU A 89 10.35 -22.52 -11.72
N GLY A 90 10.94 -22.50 -10.53
CA GLY A 90 11.94 -23.48 -10.09
C GLY A 90 13.36 -23.22 -10.61
N LYS A 91 13.57 -22.32 -11.57
CA LYS A 91 14.93 -21.95 -12.02
C LYS A 91 15.63 -21.10 -10.96
N VAL A 92 16.90 -21.43 -10.71
CA VAL A 92 17.77 -20.65 -9.84
C VAL A 92 18.16 -19.37 -10.55
N ASP A 93 18.00 -18.26 -9.86
CA ASP A 93 18.40 -16.93 -10.31
C ASP A 93 19.17 -16.21 -9.20
N GLU A 94 20.01 -15.25 -9.57
CA GLU A 94 20.77 -14.44 -8.63
C GLU A 94 20.14 -13.06 -8.46
N MET A 95 19.68 -12.79 -7.25
CA MET A 95 18.94 -11.58 -6.92
C MET A 95 19.64 -10.86 -5.77
N GLN A 96 20.34 -9.77 -6.09
CA GLN A 96 21.01 -8.92 -5.09
C GLN A 96 21.99 -9.71 -4.19
N GLY A 97 22.78 -10.62 -4.80
CA GLY A 97 23.76 -11.45 -4.09
C GLY A 97 23.17 -12.67 -3.36
N CYS A 98 21.86 -12.94 -3.52
CA CYS A 98 21.21 -14.15 -3.03
C CYS A 98 20.82 -15.03 -4.21
N GLN A 99 21.25 -16.29 -4.21
CA GLN A 99 20.85 -17.28 -5.21
C GLN A 99 19.74 -18.17 -4.67
N GLY A 100 18.70 -18.37 -5.48
CA GLY A 100 17.61 -19.25 -5.12
C GLY A 100 16.62 -19.48 -6.25
N PRO A 101 15.79 -20.53 -6.17
CA PRO A 101 14.79 -20.82 -7.18
C PRO A 101 13.65 -19.79 -7.13
N ILE A 102 13.16 -19.37 -8.29
CA ILE A 102 11.93 -18.55 -8.36
C ILE A 102 10.73 -19.45 -8.07
N THR A 103 10.06 -19.25 -6.94
CA THR A 103 8.98 -20.13 -6.46
C THR A 103 7.59 -19.49 -6.48
N THR A 104 7.49 -18.18 -6.69
CA THR A 104 6.21 -17.46 -6.60
C THR A 104 6.16 -16.30 -7.58
N PHE A 105 5.06 -16.21 -8.32
CA PHE A 105 4.71 -15.12 -9.22
C PHE A 105 3.41 -14.45 -8.79
N ILE A 106 3.23 -13.21 -9.24
CA ILE A 106 1.98 -12.47 -9.19
C ILE A 106 1.59 -12.08 -10.63
N ILE A 107 0.32 -12.27 -10.96
CA ILE A 107 -0.31 -11.86 -12.21
C ILE A 107 -1.31 -10.76 -11.91
N GLU A 108 -1.30 -9.70 -12.72
CA GLU A 108 -2.15 -8.52 -12.55
C GLU A 108 -2.61 -8.01 -13.92
N PRO A 109 -3.71 -7.24 -14.02
CA PRO A 109 -4.05 -6.54 -15.25
C PRO A 109 -2.96 -5.56 -15.66
N SER A 110 -2.64 -5.51 -16.95
CA SER A 110 -1.82 -4.48 -17.56
C SER A 110 -2.65 -3.22 -17.73
N ILE A 111 -2.25 -2.14 -17.06
CA ILE A 111 -2.94 -0.85 -17.11
C ILE A 111 -2.12 0.08 -18.02
N PRO A 112 -2.62 0.46 -19.21
CA PRO A 112 -1.99 1.51 -20.00
C PRO A 112 -2.08 2.85 -19.27
N HIS A 113 -0.96 3.55 -19.15
CA HIS A 113 -0.86 4.85 -18.50
C HIS A 113 0.36 5.59 -19.05
N ASP A 114 0.30 6.93 -19.02
CA ASP A 114 1.41 7.80 -19.40
C ASP A 114 2.16 8.36 -18.17
N ASP A 115 1.47 8.42 -17.03
CA ASP A 115 1.98 9.01 -15.78
C ASP A 115 2.20 7.95 -14.70
N GLU A 116 3.37 7.98 -14.07
CA GLU A 116 3.71 7.14 -12.91
C GLU A 116 4.03 8.00 -11.70
N TYR A 117 3.43 7.68 -10.55
CA TYR A 117 3.64 8.39 -9.29
C TYR A 117 4.39 7.53 -8.29
N TYR A 118 5.14 8.18 -7.40
CA TYR A 118 5.74 7.54 -6.23
C TYR A 118 5.02 7.99 -4.96
N LEU A 119 4.67 7.02 -4.11
CA LEU A 119 4.16 7.26 -2.76
C LEU A 119 4.83 6.28 -1.79
N SER A 120 5.35 6.80 -0.69
CA SER A 120 5.93 6.00 0.39
C SER A 120 5.50 6.52 1.75
N LEU A 121 5.23 5.60 2.65
CA LEU A 121 4.89 5.89 4.03
C LEU A 121 5.78 5.05 4.94
N VAL A 122 6.59 5.74 5.75
CA VAL A 122 7.50 5.10 6.69
C VAL A 122 7.24 5.64 8.07
N SER A 123 6.66 4.80 8.93
CA SER A 123 6.52 5.14 10.34
C SER A 123 7.85 4.98 11.08
N ASP A 124 8.19 5.98 11.88
CA ASP A 124 9.24 5.93 12.88
C ASP A 124 8.62 5.87 14.30
N ARG A 125 9.38 6.21 15.34
CA ARG A 125 8.89 6.14 16.73
C ARG A 125 7.82 7.19 17.04
N LEU A 126 7.95 8.40 16.50
CA LEU A 126 7.17 9.58 16.87
C LEU A 126 6.50 10.27 15.67
N SER A 127 6.61 9.68 14.49
CA SER A 127 6.08 10.24 13.27
C SER A 127 5.84 9.18 12.20
N THR A 128 5.11 9.59 11.16
CA THR A 128 5.11 8.92 9.86
C THR A 128 5.61 9.89 8.82
N VAL A 129 6.67 9.48 8.13
CA VAL A 129 7.25 10.19 7.00
C VAL A 129 6.47 9.81 5.75
N VAL A 130 5.87 10.80 5.08
CA VAL A 130 5.13 10.62 3.83
C VAL A 130 5.93 11.26 2.71
N SER A 131 6.30 10.46 1.71
CA SER A 131 7.08 10.92 0.55
C SER A 131 6.29 10.73 -0.73
N PHE A 132 6.32 11.73 -1.61
CA PHE A 132 5.59 11.75 -2.88
C PHE A 132 6.44 12.32 -4.01
N SER A 133 6.27 11.78 -5.23
CA SER A 133 6.83 12.35 -6.46
C SER A 133 5.91 12.08 -7.65
N GLU A 134 5.88 13.03 -8.58
CA GLU A 134 5.20 12.90 -9.88
C GLU A 134 6.08 12.18 -10.93
N CYS A 135 7.34 11.92 -10.60
CA CYS A 135 8.25 11.14 -11.43
C CYS A 135 8.50 9.78 -10.75
N GLY A 136 7.46 8.95 -10.73
CA GLY A 136 7.50 7.60 -10.19
C GLY A 136 8.20 6.59 -11.10
N GLY A 137 7.78 5.32 -10.99
CA GLY A 137 8.21 4.30 -11.93
C GLY A 137 9.54 3.60 -11.62
N ILE A 138 10.07 2.93 -12.64
CA ILE A 138 11.33 2.16 -12.54
C ILE A 138 12.56 3.06 -12.34
N GLU A 139 12.48 4.34 -12.73
CA GLU A 139 13.57 5.32 -12.65
C GLU A 139 13.46 6.27 -11.44
N ILE A 140 12.61 5.95 -10.46
CA ILE A 140 12.49 6.76 -9.25
C ILE A 140 13.82 6.90 -8.48
N GLU A 141 14.68 5.87 -8.50
CA GLU A 141 15.98 5.91 -7.83
C GLU A 141 16.94 6.98 -8.41
N GLU A 142 16.69 7.43 -9.63
CA GLU A 142 17.47 8.47 -10.32
C GLU A 142 16.86 9.87 -10.13
N ASN A 143 15.64 9.96 -9.59
CA ASN A 143 14.85 11.18 -9.42
C ASN A 143 14.58 11.52 -7.94
N TRP A 144 15.49 11.17 -7.03
CA TRP A 144 15.32 11.44 -5.59
C TRP A 144 15.20 12.92 -5.25
N ASP A 145 15.83 13.79 -6.04
CA ASP A 145 15.74 15.25 -5.93
C ASP A 145 14.30 15.77 -6.14
N LYS A 146 13.46 15.02 -6.86
CA LYS A 146 12.06 15.35 -7.11
C LYS A 146 11.11 14.82 -6.04
N VAL A 147 11.59 13.99 -5.11
CA VAL A 147 10.76 13.43 -4.05
C VAL A 147 10.58 14.46 -2.94
N LYS A 148 9.32 14.84 -2.72
CA LYS A 148 8.91 15.72 -1.63
C LYS A 148 8.52 14.88 -0.43
N THR A 149 8.83 15.38 0.75
CA THR A 149 8.58 14.66 2.01
C THR A 149 7.95 15.59 3.03
N VAL A 150 6.98 15.06 3.77
CA VAL A 150 6.39 15.71 4.95
C VAL A 150 6.38 14.73 6.11
N VAL A 151 6.47 15.27 7.32
CA VAL A 151 6.52 14.48 8.55
C VAL A 151 5.21 14.68 9.29
N VAL A 152 4.49 13.60 9.57
CA VAL A 152 3.23 13.60 10.32
C VAL A 152 3.51 13.10 11.74
N PRO A 153 3.55 13.97 12.76
CA PRO A 153 3.81 13.54 14.14
C PRO A 153 2.73 12.59 14.66
N THR A 154 3.11 11.69 15.56
CA THR A 154 2.16 10.79 16.23
C THR A 154 1.05 11.58 16.91
N GLY A 155 -0.20 11.13 16.73
CA GLY A 155 -1.38 11.79 17.28
C GLY A 155 -1.84 13.03 16.52
N LYS A 156 -1.20 13.36 15.39
CA LYS A 156 -1.70 14.29 14.39
C LYS A 156 -2.21 13.53 13.17
N THR A 157 -3.23 14.09 12.52
CA THR A 157 -3.74 13.61 11.24
C THR A 157 -3.01 14.35 10.13
N LEU A 158 -2.84 13.69 8.98
CA LEU A 158 -2.39 14.37 7.77
C LEU A 158 -3.53 15.22 7.24
N ASP A 159 -3.47 16.52 7.53
CA ASP A 159 -4.41 17.52 7.03
C ASP A 159 -3.91 18.14 5.72
N SER A 160 -4.72 19.03 5.16
CA SER A 160 -4.40 19.71 3.91
C SER A 160 -3.17 20.61 3.98
N GLU A 161 -2.88 21.21 5.15
CA GLU A 161 -1.74 22.10 5.32
C GLU A 161 -0.44 21.28 5.29
N LEU A 162 -0.41 20.16 6.01
CA LEU A 162 0.69 19.21 6.00
C LEU A 162 0.82 18.49 4.65
N ALA A 163 -0.27 18.26 3.92
CA ALA A 163 -0.22 17.63 2.61
C ALA A 163 0.15 18.59 1.47
N ALA A 164 -0.06 19.91 1.65
CA ALA A 164 0.13 20.90 0.59
C ALA A 164 1.51 20.81 -0.11
N PRO A 165 2.65 20.66 0.59
CA PRO A 165 3.95 20.54 -0.07
C PRO A 165 4.02 19.36 -1.05
N LEU A 166 3.35 18.24 -0.73
CA LEU A 166 3.37 17.03 -1.55
C LEU A 166 2.59 17.24 -2.86
N ILE A 167 1.45 17.93 -2.81
CA ILE A 167 0.51 18.01 -3.93
C ILE A 167 0.54 19.34 -4.69
N ALA A 168 1.32 20.33 -4.23
CA ALA A 168 1.33 21.68 -4.80
C ALA A 168 1.71 21.76 -6.29
N THR A 169 2.40 20.75 -6.82
CA THR A 169 2.84 20.70 -8.22
C THR A 169 1.90 19.92 -9.14
N LEU A 170 0.87 19.27 -8.59
CA LEU A 170 -0.11 18.54 -9.38
C LEU A 170 -0.97 19.51 -10.22
N PRO A 171 -1.21 19.21 -11.50
CA PRO A 171 -1.98 20.08 -12.38
C PRO A 171 -3.43 20.23 -11.93
N LEU A 172 -3.87 21.47 -11.69
CA LEU A 172 -5.21 21.84 -11.22
C LEU A 172 -6.35 21.43 -12.18
N GLY A 173 -6.04 21.17 -13.46
CA GLY A 173 -7.02 20.94 -14.53
C GLY A 173 -7.26 19.47 -14.92
N ASN A 174 -6.46 18.54 -14.41
CA ASN A 174 -6.58 17.12 -14.76
C ASN A 174 -6.12 16.25 -13.58
N PRO A 175 -6.86 16.23 -12.45
CA PRO A 175 -6.58 15.24 -11.41
C PRO A 175 -6.66 13.85 -12.07
N PRO A 176 -5.66 12.96 -11.88
CA PRO A 176 -5.70 11.61 -12.42
C PRO A 176 -7.06 11.01 -12.08
N ARG A 177 -7.76 10.42 -13.05
CA ARG A 177 -9.17 9.99 -13.00
C ARG A 177 -9.49 9.20 -11.71
N PHE A 178 -9.76 9.92 -10.62
CA PHE A 178 -10.48 9.49 -9.43
C PHE A 178 -12.00 9.71 -9.61
N ARG A 179 -12.45 10.01 -10.83
CA ARG A 179 -13.84 10.36 -11.14
C ARG A 179 -14.47 9.37 -12.13
N ALA A 180 -15.00 8.29 -11.59
CA ALA A 180 -16.11 7.55 -12.18
C ALA A 180 -17.08 7.14 -11.05
N LEU A 181 -17.84 8.12 -10.56
CA LEU A 181 -19.15 7.94 -9.96
C LEU A 181 -19.91 9.26 -10.16
N SER A 182 -20.38 9.46 -11.39
CA SER A 182 -21.34 10.52 -11.69
C SER A 182 -22.74 9.95 -11.60
N LEU A 183 -23.50 10.42 -10.62
CA LEU A 183 -24.77 11.11 -10.91
C LEU A 183 -25.10 12.03 -9.73
N GLY A 184 -24.93 13.34 -9.96
CA GLY A 184 -25.73 14.39 -9.32
C GLY A 184 -25.16 15.12 -8.10
N ARG A 185 -24.64 16.34 -8.37
CA ARG A 185 -24.60 17.56 -7.53
C ARG A 185 -23.42 17.80 -6.55
N THR A 186 -22.79 18.94 -6.83
CA THR A 186 -22.16 19.96 -5.95
C THR A 186 -21.01 19.56 -4.99
N MET A 187 -19.82 20.11 -5.30
CA MET A 187 -18.68 20.48 -4.43
C MET A 187 -18.39 19.66 -3.15
N SER A 188 -17.15 19.16 -3.01
CA SER A 188 -16.16 19.83 -2.13
C SER A 188 -14.85 19.03 -2.03
N TRP A 189 -13.81 19.75 -1.60
CA TRP A 189 -12.41 19.40 -1.35
C TRP A 189 -12.15 18.24 -0.35
N TRP A 190 -13.17 17.44 -0.02
CA TRP A 190 -13.16 16.40 1.01
C TRP A 190 -12.74 15.01 0.50
N GLU A 191 -12.73 14.78 -0.81
CA GLU A 191 -12.48 13.44 -1.37
C GLU A 191 -10.99 13.06 -1.37
N SER A 192 -10.07 14.03 -1.39
CA SER A 192 -8.62 13.81 -1.18
C SER A 192 -8.26 13.64 0.30
N VAL A 193 -9.12 14.13 1.19
CA VAL A 193 -9.01 13.90 2.63
C VAL A 193 -9.36 12.46 2.94
N ALA A 194 -10.21 11.78 2.17
CA ALA A 194 -10.58 10.40 2.44
C ALA A 194 -9.35 9.45 2.44
N PRO A 195 -8.57 9.24 1.37
CA PRO A 195 -7.39 8.34 1.42
C PRO A 195 -6.42 8.66 2.57
N LEU A 196 -6.19 9.94 2.85
CA LEU A 196 -5.28 10.40 3.92
C LEU A 196 -5.87 10.23 5.33
N ALA A 197 -7.16 10.52 5.52
CA ALA A 197 -7.90 10.29 6.76
C ALA A 197 -8.07 8.80 7.04
N ILE A 198 -8.13 7.97 6.00
CA ILE A 198 -8.22 6.52 6.12
C ILE A 198 -6.88 5.93 6.51
N ILE A 199 -5.80 6.36 5.87
CA ILE A 199 -4.44 5.99 6.25
C ILE A 199 -4.13 6.49 7.68
N GLY A 200 -4.58 7.70 8.04
CA GLY A 200 -4.54 8.23 9.40
C GLY A 200 -5.34 7.39 10.40
N ALA A 201 -6.57 7.00 10.06
CA ALA A 201 -7.42 6.14 10.87
C ALA A 201 -6.83 4.72 10.99
N MET A 202 -6.20 4.19 9.95
CA MET A 202 -5.49 2.90 9.98
C MET A 202 -4.30 2.94 10.94
N LEU A 203 -3.54 4.03 10.98
CA LEU A 203 -2.46 4.25 11.94
C LEU A 203 -2.98 4.29 13.38
N CYS A 204 -4.14 4.93 13.61
CA CYS A 204 -4.81 4.94 14.92
C CYS A 204 -5.30 3.54 15.35
N VAL A 205 -5.91 2.77 14.44
CA VAL A 205 -6.41 1.42 14.72
C VAL A 205 -5.28 0.41 14.92
N ALA A 206 -4.19 0.51 14.15
CA ALA A 206 -3.02 -0.35 14.29
C ALA A 206 -2.29 -0.14 15.63
N GLY A 207 -2.17 1.12 16.08
CA GLY A 207 -1.64 1.45 17.41
C GLY A 207 -2.52 0.89 18.54
N ASN A 208 -3.84 1.03 18.45
CA ASN A 208 -4.77 0.54 19.47
C ASN A 208 -4.88 -0.99 19.50
N SER A 209 -4.75 -1.66 18.36
CA SER A 209 -4.83 -3.13 18.27
C SER A 209 -3.61 -3.81 18.92
N GLN A 210 -2.43 -3.19 18.86
CA GLN A 210 -1.24 -3.68 19.57
C GLN A 210 -1.39 -3.58 21.09
N ASP A 211 -2.05 -2.53 21.59
CA ASP A 211 -2.29 -2.35 23.03
C ASP A 211 -3.36 -3.32 23.56
N LEU A 212 -4.44 -3.51 22.80
CA LEU A 212 -5.51 -4.47 23.14
C LEU A 212 -4.98 -5.91 23.15
N PHE A 213 -4.17 -6.30 22.16
CA PHE A 213 -3.59 -7.64 22.09
C PHE A 213 -2.58 -7.89 23.23
N ASN A 214 -1.78 -6.89 23.60
CA ASN A 214 -0.87 -7.00 24.75
C ASN A 214 -1.64 -7.13 26.08
N LYS A 215 -2.70 -6.34 26.30
CA LYS A 215 -3.56 -6.45 27.49
C LYS A 215 -4.23 -7.82 27.60
N LEU A 216 -4.65 -8.41 26.48
CA LEU A 216 -5.31 -9.72 26.43
C LEU A 216 -4.36 -10.91 26.60
N THR A 217 -3.08 -10.78 26.23
CA THR A 217 -2.13 -11.92 26.21
C THR A 217 -1.19 -11.97 27.41
N THR A 218 -0.81 -10.84 28.00
CA THR A 218 0.19 -10.82 29.08
C THR A 218 -0.36 -10.40 30.45
N GLY A 219 -1.61 -9.93 30.53
CA GLY A 219 -2.31 -9.59 31.78
C GLY A 219 -1.63 -8.51 32.64
N LYS A 220 -0.56 -7.89 32.14
CA LYS A 220 0.17 -6.81 32.80
C LYS A 220 0.39 -5.69 31.80
N PRO A 221 0.00 -4.44 32.10
CA PRO A 221 0.42 -3.32 31.28
C PRO A 221 1.94 -3.29 31.26
N LYS A 222 2.52 -3.02 30.08
CA LYS A 222 3.89 -2.53 29.98
C LYS A 222 4.01 -1.38 31.00
N HIS A 223 5.04 -1.36 31.84
CA HIS A 223 5.20 -0.34 32.90
C HIS A 223 4.90 1.07 32.34
N PRO A 224 3.78 1.70 32.71
CA PRO A 224 3.43 3.01 32.17
C PRO A 224 4.39 4.06 32.72
N GLY A 225 4.89 4.94 31.85
CA GLY A 225 5.57 6.18 32.24
C GLY A 225 7.10 6.16 32.20
N ALA A 226 7.71 5.10 31.66
CA ALA A 226 9.17 5.00 31.58
C ALA A 226 9.74 5.80 30.39
N ASP A 227 8.98 6.00 29.32
CA ASP A 227 9.43 6.76 28.18
C ASP A 227 8.38 7.74 27.64
N GLU A 228 8.85 8.71 26.85
CA GLU A 228 8.03 9.81 26.31
C GLU A 228 6.84 9.32 25.46
N TRP A 229 6.86 8.07 24.97
CA TRP A 229 5.78 7.49 24.19
C TRP A 229 4.58 7.12 25.07
N ASP A 230 4.81 6.57 26.26
CA ASP A 230 3.74 6.22 27.19
C ASP A 230 2.98 7.49 27.62
N LYS A 231 3.73 8.56 27.93
CA LYS A 231 3.18 9.87 28.29
C LYS A 231 2.41 10.52 27.13
N ALA A 232 2.92 10.39 25.90
CA ALA A 232 2.26 10.92 24.71
C ALA A 232 0.95 10.19 24.41
N MET A 233 0.91 8.87 24.61
CA MET A 233 -0.28 8.04 24.44
C MET A 233 -1.35 8.33 25.51
N GLU A 234 -0.96 8.42 26.79
CA GLU A 234 -1.88 8.80 27.87
C GLU A 234 -2.48 10.19 27.63
N LYS A 235 -1.65 11.17 27.21
CA LYS A 235 -2.13 12.52 26.90
C LYS A 235 -3.08 12.55 25.72
N ARG A 236 -2.85 11.71 24.70
CA ARG A 236 -3.76 11.56 23.55
C ARG A 236 -5.09 10.95 24.00
N ASP A 237 -5.05 9.87 24.77
CA ASP A 237 -6.25 9.13 25.18
C ASP A 237 -7.12 9.97 26.11
N ALA A 238 -6.52 10.78 27.00
CA ALA A 238 -7.24 11.76 27.81
C ALA A 238 -7.95 12.81 26.95
N ARG A 239 -7.29 13.33 25.90
CA ARG A 239 -7.88 14.31 24.97
C ARG A 239 -9.07 13.72 24.19
N VAL A 240 -8.93 12.49 23.70
CA VAL A 240 -10.00 11.79 22.96
C VAL A 240 -11.22 11.52 23.85
N LEU A 241 -11.00 11.15 25.12
CA LEU A 241 -12.08 10.97 26.09
C LEU A 241 -12.80 12.29 26.42
N GLU A 242 -12.07 13.39 26.55
CA GLU A 242 -12.69 14.71 26.71
C GLU A 242 -13.52 15.12 25.50
N GLU A 243 -13.03 14.88 24.28
CA GLU A 243 -13.74 15.18 23.03
C GLU A 243 -15.01 14.32 22.88
N TYR A 244 -14.94 13.04 23.25
CA TYR A 244 -16.10 12.13 23.29
C TYR A 244 -17.16 12.58 24.30
N ASN A 245 -16.74 12.97 25.51
CA ASN A 245 -17.65 13.44 26.56
C ASN A 245 -18.24 14.83 26.28
N LYS A 246 -17.61 15.63 25.42
CA LYS A 246 -18.15 16.92 24.94
C LYS A 246 -19.12 16.77 23.76
N SER A 247 -19.10 15.62 23.08
CA SER A 247 -19.93 15.31 21.91
C SER A 247 -21.09 14.35 22.22
N SER A 248 -21.17 13.86 23.45
CA SER A 248 -22.28 13.09 24.03
C SER A 248 -23.12 13.97 24.95
#